data_AF-A0A937MM36-F1
#
_entry.id   AF-A0A937MM36-F1
#
_cell.length_a   1.000
_cell.length_b   1.000
_cell.length_c   1.000
_cell.angle_alpha   90.00
_cell.angle_beta   90.00
_cell.angle_gamma   90.00
#
_symmetry.space_group_name_H-M   'P 1'
#
loop_
_entity.id
_entity.type
_entity.pdbx_description
1 polymer ?
#
loop_
_entity_poly.entity_id
_entity_poly.type
_entity_poly.pdbx_seq_one_letter_code
_entity_poly.pdbx_strand_id
1 'polypeptide(L)' 'GAIASALVASMRGMVASPSRVKTRGGEELTIYFSREGSGHDGFDQVWLEGNTSIIYEGRLNQEAL' A
#
# COMPACT_ATOMS: atom_id res chain seq x y z
N GLY A 1 4.00 -5.59 0.48
CA GLY A 1 4.53 -5.26 1.81
C GLY A 1 3.56 -4.39 2.59
N ALA A 2 3.56 -3.08 2.34
CA ALA A 2 2.77 -2.11 3.12
C ALA A 2 1.28 -2.43 3.23
N ILE A 3 0.60 -2.75 2.12
CA ILE A 3 -0.82 -3.15 2.12
C ILE A 3 -1.04 -4.37 3.04
N ALA A 4 -0.31 -5.47 2.81
CA ALA A 4 -0.45 -6.68 3.61
C ALA A 4 -0.23 -6.43 5.11
N SER A 5 0.77 -5.62 5.48
CA SER A 5 1.04 -5.22 6.86
C SER A 5 -0.14 -4.46 7.48
N ALA A 6 -0.72 -3.50 6.75
CA ALA A 6 -1.89 -2.74 7.19
C ALA A 6 -3.12 -3.63 7.40
N LEU A 7 -3.43 -4.52 6.44
CA LEU A 7 -4.60 -5.40 6.52
C LEU A 7 -4.48 -6.39 7.69
N VAL A 8 -3.32 -7.04 7.85
CA VAL A 8 -3.10 -7.98 8.96
C VAL A 8 -3.15 -7.28 10.32
N ALA A 9 -2.59 -6.07 10.43
CA ALA A 9 -2.69 -5.27 11.64
C ALA A 9 -4.15 -4.89 11.94
N SER A 10 -4.95 -4.60 10.91
CA SER A 10 -6.37 -4.31 11.07
C SER A 10 -7.21 -5.53 11.47
N MET A 11 -6.91 -6.71 10.92
CA MET A 11 -7.51 -7.98 11.35
C MET A 11 -7.29 -8.22 12.85
N ARG A 12 -6.10 -7.84 13.36
CA ARG A 12 -5.74 -7.92 14.78
C ARG A 12 -6.28 -6.77 15.64
N GLY A 13 -7.07 -5.86 15.06
CA GLY A 13 -7.63 -4.71 15.77
C GLY A 13 -6.60 -3.64 16.16
N MET A 14 -5.41 -3.66 15.56
CA MET A 14 -4.31 -2.75 15.91
C MET A 14 -4.41 -1.41 15.17
N VAL A 15 -5.00 -1.41 13.97
CA VAL A 15 -5.15 -0.21 13.13
C VAL A 15 -6.49 -0.23 12.39
N ALA A 16 -6.97 0.94 12.01
CA ALA A 16 -8.13 1.13 11.14
C ALA A 16 -7.73 1.88 9.86
N SER A 17 -8.59 1.82 8.85
CA SER A 17 -8.44 2.60 7.62
C SER A 17 -8.82 4.08 7.86
N PRO A 18 -8.10 5.05 7.27
CA PRO A 18 -6.81 4.87 6.59
C PRO A 18 -5.67 4.61 7.58
N SER A 19 -4.70 3.78 7.18
CA SER A 19 -3.53 3.45 8.00
C SER A 19 -2.23 3.88 7.33
N ARG A 20 -1.24 4.29 8.13
CA ARG A 20 0.06 4.74 7.61
C ARG A 20 1.13 3.69 7.84
N VAL A 21 1.96 3.46 6.82
CA VAL A 21 3.07 2.51 6.87
C VAL A 21 4.37 3.22 6.56
N LYS A 22 5.29 3.21 7.53
CA LYS A 22 6.67 3.67 7.32
C LYS A 22 7.47 2.58 6.61
N THR A 23 7.98 2.90 5.43
CA THR A 23 8.80 1.98 4.66
C THR A 23 10.28 2.11 5.05
N ARG A 24 11.09 1.10 4.73
CA ARG A 24 12.55 1.18 4.91
C ARG A 24 13.20 2.23 4.00
N GLY A 25 12.53 2.62 2.91
CA GLY A 25 13.00 3.65 1.99
C GLY A 25 12.83 5.08 2.52
N GLY A 26 12.24 5.27 3.70
CA GLY A 26 12.00 6.58 4.31
C GLY A 26 10.62 7.15 4.01
N GLU A 27 9.93 6.64 3.00
CA GLU A 27 8.59 7.07 2.63
C GLU A 27 7.52 6.57 3.61
N GLU A 28 6.51 7.41 3.84
CA GLU A 28 5.27 7.07 4.54
C GLU A 28 4.16 6.86 3.50
N LEU A 29 3.56 5.66 3.48
CA LEU A 29 2.48 5.31 2.58
C LEU A 29 1.15 5.30 3.34
N THR A 30 0.10 5.86 2.76
CA THR A 30 -1.27 5.81 3.29
C THR A 30 -2.03 4.69 2.60
N ILE A 31 -2.54 3.74 3.38
CA ILE A 31 -3.34 2.62 2.90
C ILE A 31 -4.79 2.83 3.30
N TYR A 32 -5.66 2.91 2.29
CA TYR A 32 -7.11 2.95 2.43
C TYR A 32 -7.67 1.56 2.16
N PHE A 33 -8.62 1.11 2.95
CA PHE A 33 -9.36 -0.13 2.76
C PHE A 33 -10.72 -0.08 3.44
N SER A 34 -11.66 -0.87 2.94
CA SER A 34 -12.93 -1.19 3.61
C SER A 34 -12.84 -2.61 4.16
N ARG A 35 -13.35 -2.82 5.37
CA ARG A 35 -13.44 -4.14 6.00
C ARG A 35 -14.90 -4.56 6.07
N GLU A 36 -15.21 -5.75 5.57
CA GLU A 36 -16.55 -6.32 5.74
C GLU A 36 -16.83 -6.58 7.23
N GLY A 37 -18.08 -6.38 7.66
CA GLY A 37 -18.48 -6.44 9.07
C GLY A 37 -18.26 -7.81 9.74
N SER A 38 -18.51 -7.86 11.04
CA SER A 38 -18.25 -9.01 11.92
C SER A 38 -18.93 -10.30 11.43
N GLY A 39 -18.15 -11.12 10.72
CA GLY A 39 -18.56 -12.41 10.16
C GLY A 39 -17.71 -12.84 8.95
N HIS A 40 -17.11 -11.88 8.22
CA HIS A 40 -16.30 -12.14 7.04
C HIS A 40 -14.95 -11.40 7.12
N ASP A 41 -13.84 -12.12 6.94
CA ASP A 41 -12.48 -11.55 6.92
C ASP A 41 -12.13 -10.93 5.54
N GLY A 42 -13.12 -10.28 4.92
CA GLY A 42 -13.00 -9.64 3.62
C GLY A 42 -12.48 -8.21 3.72
N PHE A 43 -11.59 -7.86 2.79
CA PHE A 43 -11.22 -6.48 2.52
C PHE A 43 -11.56 -6.15 1.07
N ASP A 44 -12.22 -5.02 0.88
CA ASP A 44 -12.50 -4.45 -0.43
C ASP A 44 -11.94 -3.04 -0.52
N GLN A 45 -11.98 -2.46 -1.73
CA GLN A 45 -11.66 -1.05 -1.93
C GLN A 45 -10.29 -0.67 -1.34
N VAL A 46 -9.25 -1.40 -1.76
CA VAL A 46 -7.90 -1.21 -1.24
C VAL A 46 -7.10 -0.28 -2.14
N TRP A 47 -6.63 0.84 -1.58
CA TRP A 47 -5.78 1.81 -2.26
C TRP A 47 -4.51 2.10 -1.48
N LEU A 48 -3.45 2.41 -2.21
CA LEU A 48 -2.18 2.87 -1.68
C LEU A 48 -1.88 4.24 -2.26
N GLU A 49 -1.72 5.21 -1.37
CA GLU A 49 -1.28 6.55 -1.67
C GLU A 49 0.12 6.75 -1.10
N GLY A 50 0.97 7.41 -1.88
CA GLY A 50 2.34 7.72 -1.49
C GLY A 50 2.98 8.65 -2.50
N ASN A 51 4.10 9.25 -2.10
CA ASN A 51 4.86 10.08 -3.01
C ASN A 51 5.50 9.22 -4.11
N THR A 52 5.49 9.74 -5.33
CA THR A 52 6.23 9.19 -6.46
C THR A 52 7.09 10.31 -7.03
N SER A 53 8.31 9.97 -7.43
CA SER A 53 9.23 10.91 -8.05
C SER A 53 9.90 10.24 -9.24
N ILE A 54 9.99 10.97 -10.35
CA ILE A 54 10.80 10.53 -11.50
C ILE A 54 12.26 10.72 -11.11
N ILE A 55 13.00 9.62 -11.00
CA ILE A 55 14.43 9.67 -10.64
C ILE A 55 15.30 9.77 -11.88
N TYR A 56 14.85 9.23 -13.02
CA TYR A 56 15.60 9.24 -14.28
C TYR A 56 14.66 9.05 -15.48
N GLU A 57 15.03 9.65 -16.60
CA GLU A 57 14.40 9.43 -17.91
C GLU A 57 15.47 8.92 -18.89
N GLY A 58 15.14 7.86 -19.63
CA GLY A 58 16.05 7.23 -20.58
C GLY A 58 15.34 6.68 -21.81
N ARG A 59 16.08 6.56 -22.91
CA ARG A 59 15.59 6.00 -24.17
C ARG A 59 16.14 4.58 -24.36
N LEU A 60 15.24 3.61 -24.51
CA LEU A 60 15.62 2.24 -24.87
C LEU A 60 15.82 2.15 -26.40
N ASN A 61 16.97 1.64 -26.84
CA ASN A 61 17.24 1.38 -28.25
C ASN A 61 16.81 -0.05 -28.64
N GLN A 62 16.61 -0.29 -29.94
CA GLN A 62 16.03 -1.52 -30.48
C GLN A 62 16.85 -2.79 -30.19
N GLU A 63 18.14 -2.66 -29.85
CA GLU A 63 19.05 -3.76 -29.49
C GLU A 63 18.89 -4.21 -28.02
N ALA A 64 18.18 -3.43 -27.19
CA ALA A 64 17.97 -3.68 -25.76
C ALA A 64 16.56 -4.22 -25.45
N LEU A 65 15.82 -4.64 -26.49
CA LEU A 65 14.47 -5.19 -26.44
C LEU A 65 14.48 -6.72 -26.49
#